data_AF-A0AAU4G3A4-F1
#
_entry.id   AF-A0AAU4G3A4-F1
#
_cell.length_a   1.000
_cell.length_b   1.000
_cell.length_c   1.000
_cell.angle_alpha   90.00
_cell.angle_beta   90.00
_cell.angle_gamma   90.00
#
_symmetry.space_group_name_H-M   'P 1'
#
loop_
_entity.id
_entity.type
_entity.pdbx_description
1 polymer ?
#
loop_
_entity_poly.entity_id
_entity_poly.type
_entity_poly.pdbx_seq_one_letter_code
_entity_poly.pdbx_strand_id
1 'polypeptide(L)' 'MLVLETDESILDVDRRTLYRAVRTHGCQEALEYRHFRAHEELLLVVPDAIAWCWQRGGQWKKRVRELVTDIRVV' A
#
# COMPACT_ATOMS: atom_id res chain seq x y z
N MET A 1 7.25 -11.95 3.91
CA MET A 1 5.88 -11.57 4.29
C MET A 1 5.51 -10.29 3.58
N LEU A 2 4.36 -10.25 2.91
CA LEU A 2 3.77 -9.08 2.27
C LEU A 2 2.64 -8.52 3.16
N VAL A 3 2.58 -7.21 3.33
CA VAL A 3 1.53 -6.54 4.09
C VAL A 3 0.75 -5.63 3.15
N LEU A 4 -0.57 -5.73 3.22
CA LEU A 4 -1.52 -4.98 2.42
C LEU A 4 -2.46 -4.20 3.34
N GLU A 5 -2.88 -3.02 2.91
CA GLU A 5 -3.91 -2.29 3.63
C GLU A 5 -5.29 -2.95 3.45
N THR A 6 -6.10 -2.93 4.51
CA THR A 6 -7.48 -3.41 4.46
C THR A 6 -8.42 -2.28 4.03
N ASP A 7 -9.02 -2.46 2.85
CA ASP A 7 -10.23 -1.76 2.42
C ASP A 7 -11.39 -2.77 2.42
N GLU A 8 -12.38 -2.56 3.30
CA GLU A 8 -13.53 -3.47 3.44
C GLU A 8 -14.34 -3.61 2.16
N SER A 9 -14.36 -2.59 1.32
CA SER A 9 -15.14 -2.60 0.09
C SER A 9 -14.62 -3.61 -0.92
N ILE A 10 -13.33 -3.97 -0.84
CA ILE A 10 -12.66 -4.88 -1.78
C ILE A 10 -12.01 -6.10 -1.12
N LEU A 11 -11.99 -6.20 0.21
CA LEU A 11 -11.27 -7.26 0.94
C LEU A 11 -11.56 -8.69 0.44
N ASP A 12 -12.83 -9.00 0.15
CA ASP A 12 -13.20 -10.32 -0.35
C ASP A 12 -12.72 -10.57 -1.78
N VAL A 13 -12.64 -9.53 -2.61
CA VAL A 13 -12.06 -9.61 -3.95
C VAL A 13 -10.56 -9.82 -3.83
N ASP A 14 -9.87 -9.05 -2.99
CA ASP A 14 -8.42 -9.15 -2.77
C ASP A 14 -8.01 -10.54 -2.28
N ARG A 15 -8.72 -11.08 -1.29
CA ARG A 15 -8.48 -12.45 -0.79
C ARG A 15 -8.57 -13.49 -1.90
N ARG A 16 -9.59 -13.40 -2.76
CA ARG A 16 -9.77 -14.31 -3.90
C ARG A 16 -8.68 -14.13 -4.95
N THR A 17 -8.30 -12.88 -5.25
CA THR A 17 -7.26 -12.55 -6.21
C THR A 17 -5.90 -13.06 -5.75
N LEU A 18 -5.49 -12.76 -4.52
CA LEU A 18 -4.22 -13.21 -3.95
C LEU A 18 -4.16 -14.73 -3.87
N TYR A 19 -5.22 -15.38 -3.38
CA TYR A 19 -5.26 -16.84 -3.32
C TYR A 19 -5.04 -17.49 -4.69
N ARG A 20 -5.68 -16.97 -5.74
CA ARG A 20 -5.48 -17.44 -7.11
C ARG A 20 -4.05 -17.15 -7.59
N ALA A 21 -3.57 -15.92 -7.42
CA ALA A 21 -2.25 -15.50 -7.88
C ALA A 21 -1.13 -16.33 -7.26
N VAL A 22 -1.18 -16.57 -5.95
CA VAL A 22 -0.18 -17.39 -5.23
C VAL A 22 -0.15 -18.82 -5.76
N ARG A 23 -1.31 -19.40 -6.08
CA ARG A 23 -1.39 -20.74 -6.68
C ARG A 23 -0.90 -20.77 -8.12
N THR A 24 -1.29 -19.79 -8.93
CA THR A 24 -0.87 -19.69 -10.33
C THR A 24 0.65 -19.58 -10.46
N HIS A 25 1.31 -18.90 -9.52
CA HIS A 25 2.77 -18.74 -9.51
C HIS A 25 3.52 -19.78 -8.66
N GLY A 26 2.81 -20.74 -8.04
CA GLY A 26 3.42 -21.80 -7.25
C GLY A 26 4.18 -21.33 -6.00
N CYS A 27 3.79 -20.20 -5.41
CA CYS A 27 4.51 -19.59 -4.27
C CYS A 27 3.82 -19.77 -2.91
N GLN A 28 2.93 -20.78 -2.77
CA GLN A 28 2.15 -21.02 -1.55
C GLN A 28 3.02 -21.20 -0.30
N GLU A 29 4.20 -21.80 -0.45
CA GLU A 29 5.11 -22.09 0.67
C GLU A 29 6.10 -20.95 0.95
N ALA A 30 6.29 -20.05 -0.03
CA ALA A 30 7.30 -18.98 0.05
C ALA A 30 6.69 -17.60 0.34
N LEU A 31 5.40 -17.40 0.05
CA LEU A 31 4.72 -16.12 0.20
C LEU A 31 3.64 -16.16 1.27
N GLU A 32 3.97 -15.58 2.42
CA GLU A 32 2.98 -15.17 3.42
C GLU A 32 2.50 -13.74 3.10
N TYR A 33 1.19 -13.51 3.10
CA TYR A 33 0.59 -12.18 3.00
C TYR A 33 -0.47 -11.94 4.08
N ARG A 34 -0.57 -10.71 4.57
CA ARG A 34 -1.54 -10.29 5.59
C ARG A 34 -2.17 -8.96 5.22
N HIS A 35 -3.41 -8.76 5.67
CA HIS A 35 -4.09 -7.47 5.58
C HIS A 35 -4.10 -6.84 6.97
N PHE A 36 -3.74 -5.57 7.04
CA PHE A 36 -3.78 -4.76 8.25
C PHE A 36 -4.46 -3.43 7.95
N ARG A 37 -5.02 -2.78 8.97
CA ARG A 37 -5.39 -1.38 8.89
C ARG A 37 -4.15 -0.51 8.94
N ALA A 38 -4.27 0.68 8.37
CA ALA A 38 -3.18 1.66 8.40
C ALA A 38 -2.69 1.95 9.83
N HIS A 39 -3.59 1.95 10.82
CA HIS A 39 -3.21 2.17 12.23
C HIS A 39 -2.58 0.94 12.92
N GLU A 40 -2.74 -0.26 12.35
CA GLU A 40 -2.16 -1.50 12.88
C GLU A 40 -0.73 -1.72 12.39
N GLU A 41 -0.40 -1.23 11.19
CA GLU A 41 0.96 -1.23 10.62
C GLU A 41 1.26 0.16 10.05
N LEU A 42 2.01 0.97 10.82
CA LEU A 42 2.26 2.38 10.51
C LEU A 42 2.96 2.60 9.16
N LEU A 43 3.70 1.62 8.65
CA LEU A 43 4.31 1.73 7.33
C LEU A 43 3.27 1.82 6.20
N LEU A 44 2.04 1.34 6.42
CA LEU A 44 0.94 1.49 5.46
C LEU A 44 0.44 2.95 5.36
N VAL A 45 0.60 3.76 6.42
CA VAL A 45 0.14 5.17 6.43
C VAL A 45 1.12 6.11 5.72
N VAL A 46 2.41 5.77 5.72
CA VAL A 46 3.47 6.67 5.24
C VAL A 46 3.27 7.12 3.79
N PRO A 47 2.92 6.25 2.83
CA PRO A 47 2.65 6.67 1.46
C PRO A 47 1.54 7.72 1.36
N ASP A 48 0.42 7.52 2.06
CA ASP A 48 -0.71 8.45 2.05
C ASP A 48 -0.36 9.79 2.69
N ALA A 49 0.39 9.77 3.78
CA ALA A 49 0.87 10.99 4.43
C ALA A 49 1.77 11.81 3.49
N ILE A 50 2.65 11.14 2.74
CA ILE A 50 3.52 11.78 1.73
C ILE A 50 2.67 12.32 0.58
N ALA A 51 1.75 11.53 0.04
CA ALA A 51 0.87 11.93 -1.06
C ALA A 51 0.01 13.15 -0.69
N TRP A 52 -0.57 13.15 0.52
CA TRP A 52 -1.33 14.27 1.05
C TRP A 52 -0.47 15.52 1.24
N CYS A 53 0.73 15.39 1.81
CA CYS A 53 1.66 16.52 1.95
C CYS A 53 2.02 17.11 0.59
N TRP A 54 2.21 16.26 -0.42
CA TRP A 54 2.50 16.66 -1.78
C TRP A 54 1.34 17.44 -2.40
N GLN A 55 0.11 16.93 -2.31
CA GLN A 55 -1.09 17.59 -2.83
C GLN A 55 -1.40 18.89 -2.09
N ARG A 56 -1.27 18.91 -0.76
CA ARG A 56 -1.53 20.10 0.08
C ARG A 56 -0.62 21.28 -0.29
N GLY A 57 0.60 21.02 -0.77
CA GLY A 57 1.50 22.07 -1.24
C GLY A 57 2.21 22.86 -0.13
N GLY A 58 2.71 24.04 -0.48
CA GLY A 58 3.35 24.96 0.47
C GLY A 58 4.52 24.33 1.24
N GLN A 59 4.53 24.51 2.56
CA GLN A 59 5.57 23.96 3.43
C GLN A 59 5.53 22.43 3.53
N TRP A 60 4.35 21.82 3.38
CA TRP A 60 4.19 20.36 3.44
C TRP A 60 4.88 19.68 2.27
N LYS A 61 4.62 20.18 1.05
CA LYS A 61 5.30 19.69 -0.16
C LYS A 61 6.82 19.91 -0.12
N LYS A 62 7.29 21.01 0.49
CA LYS A 62 8.74 21.24 0.69
C LYS A 62 9.36 20.18 1.59
N ARG A 63 8.68 19.80 2.68
CA ARG A 63 9.18 18.80 3.65
C ARG A 63 9.28 17.39 3.09
N VAL A 64 8.36 17.00 2.21
CA VAL A 64 8.35 15.64 1.62
C VAL A 64 9.04 15.57 0.26
N ARG A 65 9.60 16.68 -0.24
CA ARG A 65 10.13 16.76 -1.61
C ARG A 65 11.18 15.69 -1.89
N GLU A 66 12.09 15.45 -0.96
CA GLU A 66 13.17 14.47 -1.11
C GLU A 66 12.69 13.01 -0.98
N LEU A 67 11.48 12.79 -0.49
CA LEU A 67 10.87 11.46 -0.38
C LEU A 67 10.12 11.06 -1.66
N VAL A 68 9.93 12.00 -2.59
CA VAL A 68 9.17 11.77 -3.84
C VAL A 68 10.11 11.85 -5.04
N THR A 69 10.39 10.70 -5.65
CA THR A 69 11.30 10.59 -6.80
C THR A 69 10.60 10.87 -8.13
N ASP A 70 9.35 10.43 -8.29
CA ASP A 70 8.59 10.51 -9.55
C ASP A 70 7.11 10.69 -9.26
N ILE A 71 6.39 11.30 -10.21
CA ILE A 71 4.93 11.46 -10.14
C ILE A 71 4.34 11.12 -11.49
N ARG A 72 3.42 10.17 -11.48
CA ARG A 72 2.69 9.73 -12.66
C ARG A 72 1.27 10.25 -12.61
N VAL A 73 0.87 10.92 -13.67
CA VAL A 73 -0.52 11.27 -13.91
C VAL A 73 -1.09 10.16 -14.79
N VAL A 74 -2.03 9.40 -14.22
CA VAL A 74 -2.76 8.32 -14.91
C VAL A 74 -4.01 8.89 -15.54
#